data_AF-C4GJ89-F1
#
_entry.id   AF-C4GJ89-F1
#
_cell.length_a   1.000
_cell.length_b   1.000
_cell.length_c   1.000
_cell.angle_alpha   90.00
_cell.angle_beta   90.00
_cell.angle_gamma   90.00
#
_symmetry.space_group_name_H-M   'P 1'
#
loop_
_entity.id
_entity.type
_entity.pdbx_description
1 polymer ?
#
loop_
_entity_poly.entity_id
_entity_poly.type
_entity_poly.pdbx_seq_one_letter_code
_entity_poly.pdbx_strand_id
1 'polypeptide(L)'
;MIKKGDADFALELFFLVKNPEYLDMEDDKGKPLFQRAVKKFGALAEDEMFSFVPALATGGEPQIGNVDKVDLFAQFDLLRQLVEPRVFDDKDMIAHGWGGKPL
;
A
#
# COMPACT_ATOMS: atom_id res chain seq x y z
N MET A 1 -0.85 -17.08 -12.74
CA MET A 1 -1.76 -16.76 -13.87
C MET A 1 -3.17 -17.22 -13.51
N ILE A 2 -4.16 -16.31 -13.54
CA ILE A 2 -5.58 -16.65 -13.35
C ILE A 2 -6.05 -17.42 -14.60
N LYS A 3 -6.76 -18.54 -14.42
CA LYS A 3 -7.28 -19.32 -15.55
C LYS A 3 -8.36 -18.52 -16.27
N LYS A 4 -8.44 -18.68 -17.59
CA LYS A 4 -9.49 -18.05 -18.41
C LYS A 4 -10.87 -18.52 -17.92
N GLY A 5 -11.74 -17.57 -17.58
CA GLY A 5 -13.08 -17.82 -17.04
C GLY A 5 -13.18 -17.71 -15.52
N ASP A 6 -12.05 -17.64 -14.79
CA ASP A 6 -12.02 -17.62 -13.33
C ASP A 6 -11.75 -16.21 -12.76
N ALA A 7 -11.99 -15.15 -13.55
CA ALA A 7 -11.69 -13.78 -13.13
C ALA A 7 -12.51 -13.34 -11.91
N ASP A 8 -13.81 -13.66 -11.90
CA ASP A 8 -14.71 -13.31 -10.78
C ASP A 8 -14.27 -14.04 -9.50
N PHE A 9 -14.01 -15.34 -9.60
CA PHE A 9 -13.51 -16.13 -8.47
C PHE A 9 -12.16 -15.61 -7.95
N ALA A 10 -11.25 -15.20 -8.84
CA ALA A 10 -9.99 -14.62 -8.43
C ALA A 10 -10.15 -13.28 -7.71
N LEU A 11 -11.09 -12.43 -8.14
CA LEU A 11 -11.41 -11.17 -7.47
C LEU A 11 -12.05 -11.41 -6.10
N GLU A 12 -13.00 -12.33 -6.00
CA GLU A 12 -13.62 -12.73 -4.74
C GLU A 12 -12.56 -13.23 -3.75
N LEU A 13 -11.68 -14.14 -4.19
CA LEU A 13 -10.61 -14.66 -3.36
C LEU A 13 -9.63 -13.56 -2.96
N PHE A 14 -9.31 -12.63 -3.87
CA PHE A 14 -8.42 -11.50 -3.57
C PHE A 14 -8.92 -10.69 -2.38
N PHE A 15 -10.22 -10.36 -2.32
CA PHE A 15 -10.80 -9.62 -1.20
C PHE A 15 -11.01 -10.49 0.05
N LEU A 16 -11.42 -11.75 -0.13
CA LEU A 16 -11.71 -12.68 0.96
C LEU A 16 -10.51 -12.94 1.87
N VAL A 17 -9.30 -13.04 1.30
CA VAL A 17 -8.09 -13.40 2.05
C VAL A 17 -7.39 -12.20 2.70
N LYS A 18 -7.90 -10.98 2.56
CA LYS A 18 -7.29 -9.79 3.16
C LYS A 18 -7.72 -9.64 4.61
N ASN A 19 -6.73 -9.58 5.50
CA ASN A 19 -6.91 -9.03 6.83
C ASN A 19 -6.47 -7.56 6.80
N PRO A 20 -7.33 -6.59 7.19
CA PRO A 20 -6.97 -5.18 7.28
C PRO A 20 -5.71 -4.88 8.07
N GLU A 21 -5.38 -5.69 9.09
CA GLU A 21 -4.16 -5.53 9.89
C GLU A 21 -2.89 -5.67 9.04
N TYR A 22 -2.90 -6.55 8.02
CA TYR A 22 -1.78 -6.72 7.08
C TYR A 22 -1.75 -5.69 5.96
N LEU A 23 -2.71 -4.76 5.94
CA LEU A 23 -2.78 -3.66 4.98
C LEU A 23 -2.37 -2.32 5.59
N ASP A 24 -2.13 -2.27 6.91
CA ASP A 24 -1.62 -1.08 7.59
C ASP A 24 -0.10 -0.95 7.42
N MET A 25 0.40 0.27 7.53
CA MET A 25 1.82 0.56 7.64
C MET A 25 2.15 0.89 9.09
N GLU A 26 3.27 0.38 9.57
CA GLU A 26 3.78 0.71 10.89
C GLU A 26 4.72 1.92 10.83
N ASP A 27 4.77 2.67 11.92
CA ASP A 27 5.85 3.65 12.10
C ASP A 27 7.18 3.00 12.51
N ASP A 28 8.21 3.82 12.68
CA ASP A 28 9.54 3.42 13.15
C ASP A 28 9.54 2.69 14.52
N LYS A 29 8.43 2.73 15.25
CA LYS A 29 8.23 2.08 16.55
C LYS A 29 7.33 0.84 16.46
N GLY A 30 7.02 0.38 15.25
CA GLY A 30 6.16 -0.79 15.03
C GLY A 30 4.70 -0.54 15.36
N LYS A 31 4.25 0.73 15.37
CA LYS A 31 2.86 1.06 15.68
C LYS A 31 2.05 1.27 14.39
N PRO A 32 0.87 0.66 14.24
CA PRO A 32 0.02 0.85 13.05
C PRO A 32 -0.41 2.31 12.85
N LEU A 33 -0.46 2.80 11.62
CA LEU A 33 -0.68 4.21 11.28
C LEU A 33 -2.14 4.52 10.93
N PHE A 34 -2.88 3.61 10.31
CA PHE A 34 -4.17 3.92 9.69
C PHE A 34 -5.18 4.52 10.67
N GLN A 35 -5.43 3.84 11.80
CA GLN A 35 -6.38 4.34 12.80
C GLN A 35 -5.94 5.68 13.44
N ARG A 36 -4.63 5.90 13.54
CA ARG A 36 -4.10 7.18 14.02
C ARG A 36 -4.30 8.29 13.00
N ALA A 37 -4.15 7.99 11.71
CA ALA A 37 -4.44 8.92 10.63
C ALA A 37 -5.94 9.27 10.60
N VAL A 38 -6.84 8.28 10.70
CA VAL A 38 -8.29 8.51 10.82
C VAL A 38 -8.62 9.41 12.02
N LYS A 39 -7.99 9.17 13.17
CA LYS A 39 -8.17 10.02 14.36
C LYS A 39 -7.72 11.48 14.13
N LYS A 40 -6.67 11.68 13.32
CA LYS A 40 -6.08 13.00 13.04
C LYS A 40 -6.86 13.78 11.98
N PHE A 41 -7.35 13.10 10.94
CA PHE A 41 -7.89 13.72 9.72
C PHE A 41 -9.36 13.42 9.42
N GLY A 42 -9.97 12.50 10.16
CA GLY A 42 -11.30 11.96 9.87
C GLY A 42 -11.27 10.82 8.85
N ALA A 43 -12.46 10.33 8.49
CA ALA A 43 -12.61 9.33 7.43
C ALA A 43 -12.21 9.91 6.07
N LEU A 44 -11.72 9.03 5.19
CA LEU A 44 -11.42 9.36 3.79
C LEU A 44 -12.74 9.44 3.00
N ALA A 45 -12.81 10.40 2.06
CA ALA A 45 -13.73 10.34 0.94
C ALA A 45 -13.24 9.34 -0.13
N GLU A 46 -14.05 9.08 -1.16
CA GLU A 46 -13.76 8.10 -2.22
C GLU A 46 -12.51 8.44 -3.05
N ASP A 47 -12.15 9.71 -3.12
CA ASP A 47 -11.03 10.28 -3.86
C ASP A 47 -9.86 10.73 -2.96
N GLU A 48 -9.90 10.39 -1.67
CA GLU A 48 -8.85 10.72 -0.70
C GLU A 48 -8.02 9.49 -0.31
N MET A 49 -6.76 9.73 0.03
CA MET A 49 -5.91 8.73 0.68
C MET A 49 -5.04 9.34 1.78
N PHE A 50 -4.55 8.48 2.68
CA PHE A 50 -3.43 8.85 3.55
C PHE A 50 -2.11 8.55 2.83
N SER A 51 -1.21 9.54 2.79
CA SER A 51 0.10 9.40 2.19
C SER A 51 1.18 10.09 3.00
N PHE A 52 2.44 9.72 2.77
CA PHE A 52 3.58 10.39 3.38
C PHE A 52 3.95 11.66 2.60
N VAL A 53 4.07 12.76 3.31
CA VAL A 53 4.51 14.06 2.81
C VAL A 53 5.68 14.55 3.68
N PRO A 54 6.92 14.61 3.16
CA PRO A 54 7.32 14.20 1.80
C PRO A 54 7.21 12.68 1.57
N ALA A 55 7.20 12.27 0.31
CA ALA A 55 7.13 10.85 -0.05
C ALA A 55 8.34 10.07 0.50
N LEU A 56 8.13 8.81 0.89
CA LEU A 56 9.21 7.95 1.40
C LEU A 56 10.38 7.83 0.41
N ALA A 57 10.06 7.73 -0.88
CA ALA A 57 11.03 7.67 -1.97
C ALA A 57 11.97 8.89 -2.03
N THR A 58 11.53 10.04 -1.51
CA THR A 58 12.31 11.29 -1.49
C THR A 58 12.93 11.58 -0.12
N GLY A 59 13.04 10.55 0.73
CA GLY A 59 13.62 10.69 2.09
C GLY A 59 12.59 11.02 3.17
N GLY A 60 11.30 10.86 2.90
CA GLY A 60 10.26 10.92 3.93
C GLY A 60 10.41 9.78 4.95
N GLU A 61 10.03 10.05 6.19
CA GLU A 61 10.06 9.05 7.26
C GLU A 61 8.66 8.46 7.51
N PRO A 62 8.55 7.15 7.80
CA PRO A 62 7.29 6.49 8.10
C PRO A 62 6.83 6.86 9.52
N GLN A 63 6.32 8.07 9.70
CA GLN A 63 5.82 8.56 10.99
C GLN A 63 4.49 9.30 10.84
N ILE A 64 3.64 9.26 11.87
CA ILE A 64 2.33 9.92 11.86
C ILE A 64 2.41 11.44 11.65
N GLY A 65 3.55 12.06 11.99
CA GLY A 65 3.82 13.46 11.71
C GLY A 65 3.88 13.78 10.22
N ASN A 66 4.37 12.83 9.43
CA ASN A 66 4.54 12.95 7.98
C ASN A 66 3.36 12.36 7.21
N VAL A 67 2.35 11.80 7.88
CA VAL A 67 1.10 11.37 7.21
C VAL A 67 0.21 12.59 7.02
N ASP A 68 -0.29 12.74 5.80
CA ASP A 68 -1.30 13.71 5.41
C ASP A 68 -2.47 13.05 4.67
N LYS A 69 -3.62 13.75 4.64
CA LYS A 69 -4.79 13.36 3.85
C LYS A 69 -4.77 14.14 2.53
N VAL A 70 -4.68 13.42 1.42
CA VAL A 70 -4.42 14.00 0.09
C VAL A 70 -5.41 13.49 -0.95
N ASP A 71 -5.51 14.21 -2.07
CA ASP A 71 -6.19 13.72 -3.28
C ASP A 71 -5.44 12.52 -3.86
N LEU A 72 -6.17 11.43 -4.07
CA LEU A 72 -5.66 10.14 -4.55
C LEU A 72 -5.00 10.25 -5.92
N PHE A 73 -5.64 10.95 -6.85
CA PHE A 73 -5.17 11.04 -8.24
C PHE A 73 -3.93 11.92 -8.35
N ALA A 74 -3.96 13.09 -7.72
CA ALA A 74 -2.83 14.01 -7.67
C ALA A 74 -1.61 13.37 -7.00
N GLN A 75 -1.82 12.63 -5.90
CA GLN A 75 -0.72 11.96 -5.21
C GLN A 75 -0.10 10.85 -6.07
N PHE A 76 -0.89 10.06 -6.79
CA PHE A 76 -0.35 9.06 -7.70
C PHE A 76 0.39 9.65 -8.90
N ASP A 77 -0.09 10.76 -9.46
CA ASP A 77 0.60 11.46 -10.54
C ASP A 77 1.95 12.04 -10.09
N LEU A 78 2.02 12.54 -8.84
CA LEU A 78 3.26 12.97 -8.23
C LEU A 78 4.22 11.80 -8.01
N LEU A 79 3.76 10.71 -7.38
CA LEU A 79 4.61 9.57 -7.06
C LEU A 79 5.22 8.93 -8.31
N ARG A 80 4.48 8.86 -9.43
CA ARG A 80 4.98 8.36 -10.71
C ARG A 80 6.08 9.22 -11.34
N GLN A 81 6.12 10.52 -11.02
CA GLN A 81 7.20 11.40 -11.47
C GLN A 81 8.44 11.28 -10.59
N LEU A 82 8.28 10.86 -9.33
CA LEU A 82 9.38 10.73 -8.37
C LEU A 82 10.12 9.40 -8.50
N VAL A 83 9.41 8.31 -8.82
CA VAL A 83 9.98 6.97 -8.91
C VAL A 83 9.35 6.17 -10.04
N GLU A 84 10.18 5.45 -10.79
CA GLU A 84 9.72 4.49 -11.78
C GLU A 84 9.10 3.25 -11.09
N PRO A 85 7.82 2.91 -11.37
CA PRO A 85 7.21 1.71 -10.81
C PRO A 85 7.94 0.44 -11.26
N ARG A 86 8.34 -0.39 -10.30
CA ARG A 86 8.94 -1.71 -10.59
C ARG A 86 7.90 -2.80 -10.42
N VAL A 87 7.73 -3.62 -11.45
CA VAL A 87 6.94 -4.86 -11.37
C VAL A 87 7.83 -5.96 -10.82
N PHE A 88 7.38 -6.61 -9.75
CA PHE A 88 8.02 -7.81 -9.20
C PHE A 88 7.23 -9.04 -9.66
N ASP A 89 7.91 -10.02 -10.24
CA ASP A 89 7.34 -11.33 -10.51
C ASP A 89 7.69 -12.35 -9.40
N ASP A 90 7.20 -13.58 -9.53
CA ASP A 90 7.47 -14.64 -8.55
C ASP A 90 8.97 -14.90 -8.33
N LYS A 91 9.80 -14.74 -9.37
CA LYS A 91 11.26 -14.93 -9.27
C LYS A 91 11.88 -13.78 -8.50
N ASP A 92 11.48 -12.55 -8.78
CA ASP A 92 11.93 -11.38 -8.03
C ASP A 92 11.56 -11.51 -6.55
N MET A 93 10.34 -11.93 -6.24
CA MET A 93 9.87 -12.12 -4.86
C MET A 93 10.68 -13.18 -4.11
N ILE A 94 10.98 -14.31 -4.75
CA ILE A 94 11.85 -15.36 -4.19
C ILE A 94 13.26 -14.80 -3.95
N ALA A 95 13.82 -14.06 -4.91
CA ALA A 95 15.17 -13.49 -4.79
C ALA A 95 15.31 -12.50 -3.62
N HIS A 96 14.23 -11.78 -3.27
CA HIS A 96 14.21 -10.85 -2.14
C HIS A 96 13.79 -11.50 -0.81
N GLY A 97 13.60 -12.83 -0.78
CA GLY A 97 13.21 -13.55 0.43
C GLY A 97 11.76 -13.33 0.85
N TRP A 98 10.92 -12.78 -0.03
CA TRP A 98 9.49 -12.51 0.19
C TRP A 98 8.58 -13.58 -0.42
N GLY A 99 9.14 -14.50 -1.21
CA GLY A 99 8.41 -15.65 -1.77
C GLY A 99 8.19 -16.74 -0.72
N GLY A 100 6.96 -17.26 -0.65
CA GLY A 100 6.69 -18.52 0.05
C GLY A 100 7.46 -19.69 -0.58
N LYS A 101 7.79 -20.73 0.20
CA LYS A 101 8.28 -21.98 -0.40
C LYS A 101 7.25 -22.45 -1.44
N PRO A 102 7.67 -22.89 -2.64
CA PRO A 102 6.74 -23.51 -3.56
C PRO A 102 6.04 -24.66 -2.84
N LEU A 103 4.72 -24.76 -3.01
CA LEU A 103 3.92 -25.90 -2.56
C LEU A 103 4.45 -27.21 -3.18
#